data_AF-A0A5D3JWW3-F1
#
_entry.id   AF-A0A5D3JWW3-F1
#
_cell.length_a   1.000
_cell.length_b   1.000
_cell.length_c   1.000
_cell.angle_alpha   90.00
_cell.angle_beta   90.00
_cell.angle_gamma   90.00
#
_symmetry.space_group_name_H-M   'P 1'
#
loop_
_entity.id
_entity.type
_entity.pdbx_description
1 polymer ?
#
loop_
_entity_poly.entity_id
_entity_poly.type
_entity_poly.pdbx_seq_one_letter_code
_entity_poly.pdbx_strand_id
1 'polypeptide(L)' 'MSVVPEPSGPATFDLEAVADQAIAACGGDARQAVKALLVAVDFLEAEAVELRAAVSKGYSRGRHVRAARQDR' A
#
# COMPACT_ATOMS: atom_id res chain seq x y z
N MET A 1 0.35 -23.65 1.79
CA MET A 1 0.61 -22.72 2.90
C MET A 1 0.18 -21.34 2.44
N SER A 2 -0.91 -20.79 3.00
CA SER A 2 -1.41 -19.47 2.63
C SER A 2 -0.77 -18.47 3.57
N VAL A 3 0.21 -17.70 3.07
CA VAL A 3 0.74 -16.54 3.81
C VAL A 3 -0.34 -15.47 3.73
N VAL A 4 -1.14 -15.38 4.79
CA VAL A 4 -1.90 -14.15 5.05
C VAL A 4 -0.85 -13.16 5.52
N PRO A 5 -0.58 -12.05 4.80
CA PRO A 5 0.28 -11.02 5.35
C PRO A 5 -0.43 -10.52 6.59
N GLU A 6 0.18 -10.73 7.76
CA GLU A 6 -0.31 -10.09 8.98
C GLU A 6 -0.34 -8.58 8.72
N PRO A 7 -1.39 -7.86 9.17
CA PRO A 7 -1.36 -6.41 9.12
C PRO A 7 -0.19 -6.00 10.02
N SER A 8 0.92 -5.59 9.40
CA SER A 8 2.03 -4.97 10.10
C SER A 8 1.42 -3.89 10.99
N GLY A 9 1.43 -4.11 12.31
CA GLY A 9 1.02 -3.10 13.28
C GLY A 9 1.79 -1.80 13.02
N PRO A 10 1.34 -0.64 13.54
CA PRO A 10 2.01 0.62 13.28
C PRO A 10 3.47 0.44 13.68
N ALA A 11 4.35 0.37 12.69
CA ALA A 11 5.77 0.30 12.94
C ALA A 11 6.10 1.59 13.69
N THR A 12 6.54 1.43 14.94
CA THR A 12 6.89 2.54 15.82
C THR A 12 8.22 3.11 15.35
N PHE A 13 8.21 3.72 14.17
CA PHE A 13 9.31 4.54 13.72
C PHE A 13 9.38 5.75 14.64
N ASP A 14 10.60 6.13 15.03
CA ASP A 14 10.83 7.44 15.61
C ASP A 14 10.51 8.48 14.52
N LEU A 15 9.32 9.09 14.63
CA LEU A 15 8.80 10.00 13.61
C LEU A 15 9.72 11.21 13.42
N GLU A 16 10.38 11.66 14.48
CA GLU A 16 11.32 12.78 14.41
C GLU A 16 12.53 12.40 13.56
N ALA A 17 13.14 11.23 13.82
CA ALA A 17 14.27 10.76 13.04
C ALA A 17 13.93 10.52 11.55
N VAL A 18 12.71 10.07 11.24
CA VAL A 18 12.25 9.89 9.85
C VAL A 18 11.97 11.24 9.19
N ALA A 19 11.39 12.20 9.91
CA ALA A 19 11.18 13.55 9.40
C ALA A 19 12.51 14.23 9.06
N ASP A 20 13.51 14.12 9.93
CA ASP A 20 14.86 14.64 9.69
C ASP A 20 15.50 14.02 8.44
N GLN A 21 15.34 12.71 8.25
CA GLN A 21 15.82 12.02 7.04
C GLN A 21 15.12 12.52 5.77
N ALA A 22 13.80 12.70 5.80
CA ALA A 22 13.05 13.20 4.65
C ALA A 22 13.44 14.65 4.29
N ILE A 23 13.67 15.50 5.31
CA ILE A 23 14.15 16.87 5.14
C ILE A 23 15.57 16.87 4.56
N ALA A 24 16.47 16.04 5.09
CA ALA A 24 17.83 15.90 4.59
C ALA A 24 17.87 15.42 3.13
N ALA A 25 17.01 14.47 2.75
CA ALA A 25 16.87 14.01 1.37
C ALA A 25 16.41 15.12 0.41
N CYS A 26 15.71 16.14 0.92
CA CYS A 26 15.28 17.32 0.17
C CYS A 26 16.26 18.50 0.29
N GLY A 27 17.51 18.26 0.68
CA GLY A 27 18.53 19.29 0.80
C GLY A 27 18.29 20.26 1.96
N GLY A 28 17.53 19.85 2.98
CA GLY A 28 17.20 20.68 4.13
C GLY A 28 15.93 21.53 3.96
N ASP A 29 15.27 21.50 2.80
CA ASP A 29 14.02 22.24 2.58
C ASP A 29 12.80 21.40 3.05
N ALA A 30 12.31 21.71 4.25
CA ALA A 30 11.13 21.08 4.81
C ALA A 30 9.86 21.24 3.95
N ARG A 31 9.72 22.35 3.21
CA ARG A 31 8.57 22.55 2.30
C ARG A 31 8.66 21.61 1.11
N GLN A 32 9.86 21.34 0.58
CA GLN A 32 10.04 20.35 -0.49
C GLN A 32 9.81 18.92 0.02
N ALA A 33 10.25 18.61 1.24
CA ALA A 33 9.97 17.32 1.87
C ALA A 33 8.46 17.06 2.00
N VAL A 34 7.69 18.05 2.46
CA VAL A 34 6.22 17.94 2.54
C VAL A 34 5.60 17.72 1.16
N LYS A 35 6.04 18.46 0.13
CA LYS A 35 5.53 18.27 -1.24
C LYS A 35 5.83 16.86 -1.77
N ALA A 36 7.05 16.37 -1.56
CA ALA A 36 7.46 15.03 -1.98
C ALA A 36 6.63 13.95 -1.25
N LEU A 37 6.40 14.11 0.05
CA LEU A 37 5.57 13.21 0.84
C LEU A 37 4.12 13.20 0.35
N LEU A 38 3.52 14.36 0.03
CA LEU A 38 2.16 14.40 -0.50
C LEU A 38 2.03 13.66 -1.83
N VAL A 39 3.00 13.81 -2.73
CA VAL A 39 3.04 13.07 -4.00
C VAL A 39 3.20 11.56 -3.75
N ALA A 40 4.07 11.17 -2.81
CA ALA A 40 4.28 9.77 -2.46
C ALA A 40 3.02 9.14 -1.83
N VAL A 41 2.30 9.89 -0.99
CA VAL A 41 1.03 9.44 -0.39
C VAL A 41 -0.02 9.23 -1.48
N ASP A 42 -0.23 10.20 -2.37
CA ASP A 42 -1.18 10.08 -3.49
C ASP A 42 -0.86 8.86 -4.37
N PHE A 43 0.42 8.63 -4.68
CA PHE A 43 0.87 7.47 -5.42
C PHE A 43 0.55 6.14 -4.71
N LEU A 44 0.88 6.03 -3.41
CA LEU A 44 0.62 4.81 -2.63
C LEU A 44 -0.87 4.54 -2.45
N GLU A 45 -1.69 5.58 -2.30
CA GLU A 45 -3.14 5.46 -2.26
C GLU A 45 -3.70 4.92 -3.58
N ALA A 46 -3.21 5.43 -4.72
CA ALA A 46 -3.57 4.93 -6.04
C ALA A 46 -3.17 3.45 -6.23
N GLU A 47 -1.94 3.08 -5.86
CA GLU A 47 -1.49 1.68 -5.91
C GLU A 47 -2.33 0.77 -5.02
N ALA A 48 -2.69 1.23 -3.81
CA ALA A 48 -3.54 0.47 -2.90
C ALA A 48 -4.95 0.24 -3.47
N VAL A 49 -5.53 1.23 -4.15
CA VAL A 49 -6.83 1.10 -4.84
C VAL A 49 -6.74 0.05 -5.96
N GLU A 50 -5.71 0.13 -6.80
CA GLU A 50 -5.51 -0.83 -7.90
C GLU A 50 -5.30 -2.25 -7.39
N LEU A 51 -4.47 -2.44 -6.35
CA LEU A 51 -4.24 -3.73 -5.72
C LEU A 51 -5.52 -4.33 -5.13
N ARG A 52 -6.32 -3.53 -4.41
CA ARG A 52 -7.62 -3.98 -3.86
C ARG A 52 -8.57 -4.40 -4.98
N ALA A 53 -8.61 -3.65 -6.08
CA ALA A 53 -9.42 -4.01 -7.25
C ALA A 53 -8.96 -5.32 -7.90
N ALA A 54 -7.65 -5.52 -8.05
CA ALA A 54 -7.07 -6.75 -8.61
C ALA A 54 -7.36 -7.98 -7.74
N VAL A 55 -7.24 -7.86 -6.41
CA VAL A 55 -7.58 -8.93 -5.46
C VAL A 55 -9.07 -9.27 -5.53
N SER A 56 -9.96 -8.29 -5.60
CA SER A 56 -11.41 -8.52 -5.73
C SER A 56 -11.79 -9.20 -7.06
N LYS A 57 -11.18 -8.78 -8.17
CA LYS A 57 -11.33 -9.44 -9.48
C LYS A 57 -10.82 -10.89 -9.43
N GLY A 58 -9.65 -11.12 -8.84
CA GLY A 58 -9.08 -12.46 -8.66
C GLY A 58 -9.96 -13.37 -7.78
N TYR A 59 -10.49 -12.84 -6.68
CA TYR A 59 -11.41 -13.55 -5.80
C TYR A 59 -12.73 -13.91 -6.50
N SER A 60 -13.31 -12.97 -7.24
CA SER A 60 -14.53 -13.18 -8.03
C SER A 60 -14.33 -14.25 -9.11
N ARG A 61 -13.23 -14.19 -9.86
CA ARG A 61 -12.89 -15.22 -10.86
C ARG A 61 -12.73 -16.61 -10.23
N GLY A 62 -12.06 -16.70 -9.07
CA GLY A 62 -11.92 -17.97 -8.33
C GLY A 62 -13.26 -18.55 -7.88
N ARG A 63 -14.22 -17.70 -7.49
CA ARG A 63 -15.57 -18.12 -7.08
C ARG A 63 -16.40 -18.62 -8.25
N HIS A 64 -16.41 -17.92 -9.38
CA HIS A 64 -17.20 -18.33 -10.55
C HIS A 64 -16.65 -19.62 -11.21
N VAL A 65 -15.33 -19.79 -11.25
CA VAL A 65 -14.73 -21.04 -11.75
C VAL A 65 -15.06 -22.24 -10.85
N ARG A 66 -15.10 -22.04 -9.52
CA ARG A 66 -15.48 -23.10 -8.57
C ARG A 66 -16.97 -23.43 -8.66
N ALA A 67 -17.85 -22.43 -8.75
CA ALA A 67 -19.29 -22.64 -8.93
C ALA A 67 -19.60 -23.40 -10.23
N ALA A 68 -18.98 -23.01 -11.36
CA ALA A 68 -19.16 -23.67 -12.65
C ALA A 68 -18.64 -25.13 -12.70
N ARG A 69 -17.75 -25.52 -11.78
CA ARG A 69 -17.28 -26.91 -11.64
C ARG A 69 -18.17 -27.77 -10.74
N GLN A 70 -19.02 -27.16 -9.91
CA GLN A 70 -19.88 -27.86 -8.97
C GLN A 70 -21.25 -28.20 -9.58
N ASP A 71 -21.65 -27.49 -10.64
CA ASP A 71 -22.86 -27.75 -11.45
C ASP A 71 -22.63 -28.75 -12.61
N ARG A 72 -21.55 -29.55 -12.57
CA ARG A 72 -21.17 -30.50 -13.62
C ARG A 72 -20.86 -31.88 -13.03
#